data_AF-A0A1W2LVS5-F1
#
_entry.id   AF-A0A1W2LVS5-F1
#
_cell.length_a   1.000
_cell.length_b   1.000
_cell.length_c   1.000
_cell.angle_alpha   90.00
_cell.angle_beta   90.00
_cell.angle_gamma   90.00
#
_symmetry.space_group_name_H-M   'P 1'
#
loop_
_entity.id
_entity.type
_entity.pdbx_description
1 polymer ?
#
loop_
_entity_poly.entity_id
_entity_poly.type
_entity_poly.pdbx_seq_one_letter_code
_entity_poly.pdbx_strand_id
1 'polypeptide(L)'
;MVAFGGIAVETMVIYPNVFHDAPASLVKATDFFVVTGPADFFPPMGAATVMAAAVTLLLLRRSRQARWWVTGSVSTLVLGEFLFSVVFFWPRNDIMFEEGLAAHSVEFLRQTAVEFETGHWFRLAFSAVTATLAFIGFLRYHRALALSGGQP
;
A
#
# COMPACT_ATOMS: atom_id res chain seq x y z
N MET A 1 -0.48 3.83 9.59
CA MET A 1 -1.92 4.05 9.87
C MET A 1 -2.62 4.72 8.70
N VAL A 2 -2.20 5.92 8.27
CA VAL A 2 -2.79 6.59 7.10
C VAL A 2 -2.69 5.74 5.83
N ALA A 3 -1.51 5.23 5.50
CA ALA A 3 -1.32 4.35 4.33
C ALA A 3 -2.24 3.13 4.36
N PHE A 4 -2.31 2.43 5.49
CA PHE A 4 -3.23 1.29 5.70
C PHE A 4 -4.69 1.68 5.46
N GLY A 5 -5.14 2.82 5.97
CA GLY A 5 -6.49 3.33 5.72
C GLY A 5 -6.73 3.60 4.23
N GLY A 6 -5.74 4.16 3.53
CA GLY A 6 -5.80 4.34 2.07
C GLY A 6 -5.95 3.02 1.32
N ILE A 7 -5.13 2.01 1.64
CA ILE A 7 -5.23 0.67 1.04
C ILE A 7 -6.58 0.01 1.36
N ALA A 8 -7.11 0.19 2.57
CA ALA A 8 -8.43 -0.33 2.93
C ALA A 8 -9.55 0.32 2.10
N VAL A 9 -9.54 1.64 1.92
CA VAL A 9 -10.52 2.34 1.08
C VAL A 9 -10.40 1.90 -0.37
N GLU A 10 -9.18 1.77 -0.87
CA GLU A 10 -8.90 1.22 -2.19
C GLU A 10 -9.53 -0.16 -2.39
N THR A 11 -9.21 -1.11 -1.50
CA THR A 11 -9.63 -2.51 -1.61
C THR A 11 -11.14 -2.68 -1.40
N MET A 12 -11.76 -1.92 -0.50
CA MET A 12 -13.18 -2.11 -0.13
C MET A 12 -14.16 -1.23 -0.91
N VAL A 13 -13.70 -0.07 -1.38
CA VAL A 13 -14.58 0.94 -1.99
C VAL A 13 -14.16 1.22 -3.42
N ILE A 14 -12.90 1.54 -3.70
CA ILE A 14 -12.51 2.02 -5.03
C ILE A 14 -12.49 0.88 -6.04
N TYR A 15 -11.67 -0.15 -5.82
CA TYR A 15 -11.44 -1.19 -6.83
C TYR A 15 -12.69 -2.03 -7.16
N PRO A 16 -13.58 -2.36 -6.19
CA PRO A 16 -14.85 -2.98 -6.52
C PRO A 16 -15.70 -2.15 -7.49
N ASN A 17 -15.65 -0.81 -7.41
CA ASN A 17 -16.36 0.07 -8.35
C ASN A 17 -15.64 0.20 -9.70
N VAL A 18 -14.31 0.27 -9.69
CA VAL A 18 -13.49 0.36 -10.92
C VAL A 18 -13.62 -0.90 -11.77
N PHE A 19 -13.76 -2.07 -11.14
CA PHE A 19 -13.71 -3.37 -11.82
C PHE A 19 -15.06 -4.11 -11.95
N HIS A 20 -16.17 -3.57 -11.41
CA HIS A 20 -17.47 -4.27 -11.34
C HIS A 20 -18.00 -4.83 -12.66
N ASP A 21 -17.67 -4.20 -13.80
CA ASP A 21 -18.09 -4.62 -15.14
C ASP A 21 -16.96 -4.30 -16.13
N ALA A 22 -15.78 -4.87 -15.92
CA ALA A 22 -14.66 -4.67 -16.83
C ALA A 22 -14.99 -5.28 -18.22
N PRO A 23 -14.63 -4.60 -19.33
CA PRO A 23 -13.87 -3.35 -19.42
C PRO A 23 -14.72 -2.06 -19.43
N ALA A 24 -16.05 -2.14 -19.50
CA ALA A 24 -16.92 -0.96 -19.61
C ALA A 24 -16.78 -0.01 -18.40
N SER A 25 -16.60 -0.58 -17.21
CA SER A 25 -16.33 0.16 -15.97
C SER A 25 -14.96 0.85 -15.94
N LEU A 26 -13.95 0.34 -16.65
CA LEU A 26 -12.61 0.93 -16.72
C LEU A 26 -12.66 2.31 -17.38
N VAL A 27 -13.41 2.45 -18.48
CA VAL A 27 -13.61 3.74 -19.17
C VAL A 27 -14.23 4.77 -18.23
N LYS A 28 -15.28 4.36 -17.49
CA LYS A 28 -15.94 5.24 -16.50
C LYS A 28 -15.01 5.62 -15.34
N ALA A 29 -14.12 4.70 -14.92
CA ALA A 29 -13.14 4.98 -13.90
C ALA A 29 -12.12 6.02 -14.39
N THR A 30 -11.64 5.91 -15.63
CA THR A 30 -10.77 6.92 -16.25
C THR A 30 -11.44 8.28 -16.32
N ASP A 31 -12.71 8.34 -16.73
CA ASP A 31 -13.49 9.58 -16.75
C ASP A 31 -13.67 10.19 -15.36
N PHE A 32 -13.88 9.35 -14.34
CA PHE A 32 -14.00 9.78 -12.95
C PHE A 32 -12.68 10.34 -12.38
N PHE A 33 -11.55 9.73 -12.72
CA PHE A 33 -10.22 10.12 -12.24
C PHE A 33 -9.49 11.13 -13.13
N VAL A 34 -10.20 11.83 -14.02
CA VAL A 34 -9.61 12.76 -15.00
C VAL A 34 -8.80 13.91 -14.38
N VAL A 35 -9.14 14.34 -13.16
CA VAL A 35 -8.42 15.43 -12.45
C VAL A 35 -7.36 14.90 -11.49
N THR A 36 -7.67 13.83 -10.78
CA THR A 36 -6.79 13.20 -9.78
C THR A 36 -7.22 11.76 -9.61
N GLY A 37 -6.27 10.84 -9.71
CA GLY A 37 -6.46 9.42 -9.50
C GLY A 37 -5.56 8.84 -8.41
N PRO A 38 -5.67 7.52 -8.18
CA PRO A 38 -4.78 6.80 -7.27
C PRO A 38 -3.29 7.02 -7.60
N ALA A 39 -2.94 7.10 -8.89
CA ALA A 39 -1.55 7.30 -9.34
C ALA A 39 -0.96 8.67 -8.93
N ASP A 40 -1.78 9.68 -8.67
CA ASP A 40 -1.30 11.01 -8.24
C ASP A 40 -1.08 11.08 -6.73
N PHE A 41 -1.81 10.28 -5.94
CA PHE A 41 -1.76 10.31 -4.49
C PHE A 41 -0.82 9.27 -3.88
N PHE A 42 -0.91 8.00 -4.33
CA PHE A 42 -0.23 6.89 -3.66
C PHE A 42 1.29 6.91 -3.80
N PRO A 43 1.89 7.18 -4.98
CA PRO A 43 3.34 7.27 -5.11
C PRO A 43 4.00 8.34 -4.21
N PRO A 44 3.56 9.62 -4.19
CA PRO A 44 4.18 10.60 -3.29
C PRO A 44 3.93 10.30 -1.82
N MET A 45 2.73 9.80 -1.46
CA MET A 45 2.43 9.35 -0.10
C MET A 45 3.31 8.16 0.33
N GLY A 46 3.54 7.22 -0.58
CA GLY A 46 4.45 6.09 -0.39
C GLY A 46 5.89 6.55 -0.16
N ALA A 47 6.40 7.46 -0.99
CA ALA A 47 7.73 8.05 -0.84
C ALA A 47 7.88 8.77 0.51
N ALA A 48 6.88 9.58 0.91
CA ALA A 48 6.87 10.24 2.21
C ALA A 48 6.86 9.23 3.37
N THR A 49 6.12 8.13 3.24
CA THR A 49 6.07 7.07 4.24
C THR A 49 7.42 6.36 4.39
N VAL A 50 8.10 6.06 3.28
CA VAL A 50 9.45 5.46 3.31
C VAL A 50 10.48 6.41 3.92
N MET A 51 10.44 7.70 3.58
CA MET A 51 11.33 8.70 4.20
C MET A 51 11.09 8.82 5.71
N ALA A 52 9.83 8.90 6.15
CA ALA A 52 9.48 8.96 7.56
C ALA A 52 9.93 7.70 8.31
N ALA A 53 9.80 6.52 7.68
CA ALA A 53 10.30 5.26 8.21
C ALA A 53 11.83 5.26 8.37
N ALA A 54 12.58 5.76 7.37
CA ALA A 54 14.04 5.85 7.43
C ALA A 54 14.49 6.78 8.57
N VAL A 55 13.87 7.96 8.69
CA VAL A 55 14.13 8.91 9.79
C VAL A 55 13.83 8.26 11.15
N THR A 56 12.72 7.54 11.25
CA THR A 56 12.34 6.83 12.49
C THR A 56 13.40 5.81 12.91
N LEU A 57 13.94 5.02 11.97
CA LEU A 57 15.01 4.06 12.28
C LEU A 57 16.30 4.74 12.76
N LEU A 58 16.63 5.91 12.23
CA LEU A 58 17.76 6.71 12.69
C LEU A 58 17.54 7.24 14.11
N LEU A 59 16.33 7.74 14.42
CA LEU A 59 15.97 8.24 15.74
C LEU A 59 15.98 7.11 16.79
N LEU A 60 15.51 5.92 16.43
CA LEU A 60 15.47 4.74 17.31
C LEU A 60 16.81 4.01 17.45
N ARG A 61 17.92 4.57 16.96
CA ARG A 61 19.25 3.89 16.97
C ARG A 61 19.70 3.39 18.34
N ARG A 62 19.29 4.05 19.43
CA ARG A 62 19.63 3.68 20.82
C ARG A 62 18.65 2.67 21.44
N SER A 63 17.41 2.59 20.94
CA SER A 63 16.40 1.67 21.45
C SER A 63 16.38 0.37 20.64
N ARG A 64 17.27 -0.57 20.98
CA ARG A 64 17.40 -1.86 20.25
C ARG A 64 16.07 -2.62 20.18
N GLN A 65 15.28 -2.61 21.25
CA GLN A 65 14.02 -3.34 21.28
C GLN A 65 13.00 -2.75 20.30
N ALA A 66 12.77 -1.42 20.33
CA ALA A 66 11.83 -0.76 19.43
C ALA A 66 12.29 -0.82 17.97
N ARG A 67 13.60 -0.70 17.75
CA ARG A 67 14.21 -0.72 16.41
C ARG A 67 13.87 -1.99 15.63
N TRP A 68 13.90 -3.18 16.25
CA TRP A 68 13.58 -4.42 15.53
C TRP A 68 12.14 -4.50 15.02
N TRP A 69 11.18 -3.95 15.78
CA TRP A 69 9.78 -3.89 15.34
C TRP A 69 9.59 -2.91 14.19
N VAL A 70 10.23 -1.75 14.27
CA VAL A 70 10.18 -0.76 13.19
C VAL A 70 10.90 -1.29 11.95
N THR A 71 12.07 -1.94 12.09
CA THR A 71 12.73 -2.59 10.96
C THR A 71 11.82 -3.63 10.31
N GLY A 72 11.14 -4.47 11.10
CA GLY A 72 10.15 -5.42 10.57
C GLY A 72 9.04 -4.73 9.78
N SER A 73 8.51 -3.62 10.32
CA SER A 73 7.50 -2.79 9.63
C SER A 73 8.02 -2.23 8.30
N VAL A 74 9.25 -1.69 8.27
CA VAL A 74 9.85 -1.17 7.04
C VAL A 74 10.08 -2.28 6.01
N SER A 75 10.53 -3.46 6.46
CA SER A 75 10.69 -4.61 5.57
C SER A 75 9.36 -5.03 4.95
N THR A 76 8.28 -5.11 5.74
CA THR A 76 6.96 -5.48 5.20
C THR A 76 6.38 -4.39 4.30
N LEU A 77 6.65 -3.11 4.58
CA LEU A 77 6.30 -1.99 3.71
C LEU A 77 6.98 -2.14 2.34
N VAL A 78 8.29 -2.33 2.33
CA VAL A 78 9.06 -2.43 1.07
C VAL A 78 8.65 -3.67 0.29
N LEU A 79 8.51 -4.83 0.94
CA LEU A 79 8.16 -6.07 0.25
C LEU A 79 6.71 -6.09 -0.22
N GLY A 80 5.77 -5.76 0.66
CA GLY A 80 4.33 -5.92 0.43
C GLY A 80 3.66 -4.74 -0.27
N GLU A 81 4.17 -3.52 -0.11
CA GLU A 81 3.61 -2.36 -0.81
C GLU A 81 4.42 -2.02 -2.05
N PHE A 82 5.74 -1.92 -1.96
CA PHE A 82 6.54 -1.47 -3.11
C PHE A 82 6.85 -2.61 -4.09
N LEU A 83 7.56 -3.65 -3.64
CA LEU A 83 8.04 -4.73 -4.52
C LEU A 83 6.88 -5.51 -5.12
N PHE A 84 5.86 -5.82 -4.32
CA PHE A 84 4.64 -6.44 -4.81
C PHE A 84 3.88 -5.55 -5.81
N SER A 85 3.87 -4.22 -5.63
CA SER A 85 3.31 -3.29 -6.63
C SER A 85 4.02 -3.32 -7.96
N VAL A 86 5.34 -3.23 -7.95
CA VAL A 86 6.14 -3.25 -9.19
C VAL A 86 5.95 -4.56 -9.96
N VAL A 87 5.95 -5.69 -9.26
CA VAL A 87 5.90 -7.01 -9.91
C VAL A 87 4.49 -7.42 -10.32
N PHE A 88 3.48 -7.10 -9.50
CA PHE A 88 2.13 -7.63 -9.69
C PHE A 88 1.15 -6.59 -10.25
N PHE A 89 1.14 -5.38 -9.68
CA PHE A 89 0.10 -4.39 -9.94
C PHE A 89 0.41 -3.51 -11.16
N TRP A 90 1.65 -3.09 -11.36
CA TRP A 90 2.01 -2.23 -12.50
C TRP A 90 1.70 -2.90 -13.85
N PRO A 91 2.12 -4.15 -14.12
CA PRO A 91 1.81 -4.78 -15.41
C PRO A 91 0.31 -4.95 -15.65
N ARG A 92 -0.46 -5.17 -14.57
CA ARG A 92 -1.93 -5.33 -14.66
C ARG A 92 -2.63 -4.00 -14.92
N ASN A 93 -2.10 -2.90 -14.38
CA ASN A 93 -2.59 -1.58 -14.72
C ASN A 93 -2.32 -1.26 -16.19
N ASP A 94 -1.12 -1.55 -16.70
CA ASP A 94 -0.78 -1.32 -18.11
C ASP A 94 -1.72 -2.13 -19.03
N ILE A 95 -1.92 -3.42 -18.74
CA ILE A 95 -2.88 -4.28 -19.45
C ILE A 95 -4.30 -3.69 -19.46
N MET A 96 -4.78 -3.21 -18.31
CA MET A 96 -6.18 -2.76 -18.16
C MET A 96 -6.43 -1.34 -18.67
N PHE A 97 -5.50 -0.42 -18.47
CA PHE A 97 -5.70 1.01 -18.69
C PHE A 97 -4.92 1.59 -19.87
N GLU A 98 -3.82 0.97 -20.30
CA GLU A 98 -3.03 1.43 -21.46
C GLU A 98 -3.28 0.57 -22.70
N GLU A 99 -3.18 -0.76 -22.57
CA GLU A 99 -3.31 -1.70 -23.68
C GLU A 99 -4.79 -2.00 -24.00
N GLY A 100 -5.56 -2.36 -22.97
CA GLY A 100 -7.00 -2.53 -23.03
C GLY A 100 -7.49 -3.44 -24.17
N LEU A 101 -8.66 -3.10 -24.73
CA LEU A 101 -9.29 -3.86 -25.82
C LEU A 101 -8.54 -3.75 -27.17
N ALA A 102 -7.55 -2.85 -27.28
CA ALA A 102 -6.73 -2.76 -28.48
C ALA A 102 -5.76 -3.96 -28.59
N ALA A 103 -5.37 -4.55 -27.46
CA ALA A 103 -4.44 -5.68 -27.40
C ALA A 103 -5.05 -6.98 -26.84
N HIS A 104 -6.12 -6.90 -26.05
CA HIS A 104 -6.64 -8.03 -25.27
C HIS A 104 -8.13 -8.30 -25.47
N SER A 105 -8.55 -9.55 -25.22
CA SER A 105 -9.97 -9.91 -25.20
C SER A 105 -10.68 -9.43 -23.93
N VAL A 106 -12.00 -9.34 -23.99
CA VAL A 106 -12.84 -8.99 -22.83
C VAL A 106 -12.64 -9.97 -21.67
N GLU A 107 -12.57 -11.27 -21.97
CA GLU A 107 -12.36 -12.32 -20.97
C GLU A 107 -11.02 -12.18 -20.27
N PHE A 108 -9.96 -11.84 -21.01
CA PHE A 108 -8.64 -11.60 -20.45
C PHE A 108 -8.65 -10.40 -19.50
N LEU A 109 -9.23 -9.27 -19.92
CA LEU A 109 -9.31 -8.07 -19.08
C LEU A 109 -10.13 -8.30 -17.80
N ARG A 110 -11.23 -9.07 -17.89
CA ARG A 110 -12.02 -9.46 -16.71
C ARG A 110 -11.22 -10.32 -15.75
N GLN A 111 -10.47 -11.29 -16.28
CA GLN A 111 -9.58 -12.12 -15.48
C GLN A 111 -8.49 -11.27 -14.81
N THR A 112 -7.86 -10.34 -15.55
CA THR A 112 -6.86 -9.42 -15.00
C THR A 112 -7.43 -8.55 -13.88
N ALA A 113 -8.67 -8.07 -14.03
CA ALA A 113 -9.35 -7.28 -13.00
C ALA A 113 -9.57 -8.09 -11.71
N VAL A 114 -10.06 -9.34 -11.82
CA VAL A 114 -10.22 -10.23 -10.65
C VAL A 114 -8.88 -10.52 -9.97
N GLU A 115 -7.82 -10.74 -10.75
CA GLU A 115 -6.47 -10.93 -10.22
C GLU A 115 -5.97 -9.69 -9.49
N PHE A 116 -6.22 -8.51 -10.04
CA PHE A 116 -5.88 -7.23 -9.41
C PHE A 116 -6.60 -7.07 -8.06
N GLU A 117 -7.91 -7.26 -8.01
CA GLU A 117 -8.70 -7.19 -6.77
C GLU A 117 -8.23 -8.23 -5.74
N THR A 118 -7.94 -9.45 -6.18
CA THR A 118 -7.41 -10.51 -5.33
C THR A 118 -6.05 -10.12 -4.76
N GLY A 119 -5.15 -9.60 -5.60
CA GLY A 119 -3.86 -9.05 -5.17
C GLY A 119 -4.04 -7.97 -4.10
N HIS A 120 -5.05 -7.13 -4.24
CA HIS A 120 -5.34 -6.03 -3.32
C HIS A 120 -5.67 -6.48 -1.89
N TRP A 121 -6.28 -7.66 -1.73
CA TRP A 121 -6.48 -8.26 -0.42
C TRP A 121 -5.16 -8.68 0.24
N PHE A 122 -4.21 -9.22 -0.54
CA PHE A 122 -2.86 -9.49 -0.03
C PHE A 122 -2.13 -8.20 0.33
N ARG A 123 -2.21 -7.16 -0.51
CA ARG A 123 -1.62 -5.84 -0.22
C ARG A 123 -2.19 -5.27 1.08
N LEU A 124 -3.51 -5.33 1.27
CA LEU A 124 -4.17 -4.92 2.50
C LEU A 124 -3.64 -5.69 3.73
N ALA A 125 -3.45 -7.00 3.62
CA ALA A 125 -2.89 -7.80 4.71
C ALA A 125 -1.44 -7.38 5.05
N PHE A 126 -0.57 -7.19 4.05
CA PHE A 126 0.78 -6.67 4.28
C PHE A 126 0.77 -5.27 4.91
N SER A 127 -0.16 -4.42 4.49
CA SER A 127 -0.35 -3.09 5.04
C SER A 127 -0.76 -3.14 6.51
N ALA A 128 -1.65 -4.07 6.89
CA ALA A 128 -2.06 -4.30 8.27
C ALA A 128 -0.89 -4.77 9.14
N VAL A 129 -0.08 -5.71 8.64
CA VAL A 129 1.13 -6.18 9.32
C VAL A 129 2.12 -5.03 9.51
N THR A 130 2.39 -4.27 8.46
CA THR A 130 3.25 -3.08 8.49
C THR A 130 2.81 -2.10 9.56
N ALA A 131 1.53 -1.74 9.58
CA ALA A 131 0.95 -0.83 10.54
C ALA A 131 1.05 -1.36 11.98
N THR A 132 0.75 -2.65 12.18
CA THR A 132 0.78 -3.31 13.50
C THR A 132 2.20 -3.37 14.06
N LEU A 133 3.19 -3.74 13.25
CA LEU A 133 4.60 -3.78 13.66
C LEU A 133 5.11 -2.40 14.07
N ALA A 134 4.79 -1.36 13.29
CA ALA A 134 5.13 0.03 13.65
C ALA A 134 4.48 0.43 14.98
N PHE A 135 3.19 0.14 15.16
CA PHE A 135 2.46 0.44 16.38
C PHE A 135 3.07 -0.22 17.61
N ILE A 136 3.39 -1.52 17.52
CA ILE A 136 4.06 -2.25 18.61
C ILE A 136 5.44 -1.64 18.91
N GLY A 137 6.20 -1.29 17.87
CA GLY A 137 7.51 -0.65 18.02
C GLY A 137 7.42 0.65 18.81
N PHE A 138 6.49 1.53 18.45
CA PHE A 138 6.26 2.79 19.15
C PHE A 138 5.71 2.59 20.56
N LEU A 139 4.79 1.66 20.77
CA LEU A 139 4.24 1.36 22.10
C LEU A 139 5.34 0.85 23.05
N ARG A 140 6.25 0.01 22.55
CA ARG A 140 7.39 -0.48 23.35
C ARG A 140 8.39 0.61 23.66
N TYR A 141 8.68 1.48 22.69
CA TYR A 141 9.52 2.65 22.92
C TYR A 141 8.93 3.57 24.00
N HIS A 142 7.64 3.89 23.89
CA HIS A 142 6.93 4.71 24.89
C HIS A 142 6.96 4.09 26.29
N ARG A 143 6.70 2.78 26.40
CA ARG A 143 6.78 2.07 27.69
C ARG A 143 8.19 2.10 28.28
N ALA A 144 9.23 1.93 27.47
CA ALA A 144 10.61 2.03 27.94
C ALA A 144 10.93 3.42 28.48
N LEU A 145 10.52 4.48 27.75
CA LEU A 145 10.69 5.86 28.20
C LEU A 145 9.96 6.14 29.53
N ALA A 146 8.71 5.70 29.65
CA ALA A 146 7.92 5.89 30.87
C ALA A 146 8.55 5.19 32.09
N LEU A 147 9.10 3.99 31.92
CA LEU A 147 9.78 3.24 32.98
C LEU A 147 11.16 3.83 33.34
N SER A 148 11.82 4.49 32.40
CA SER A 148 13.12 5.16 32.61
C SER A 148 13.02 6.57 33.21
N GLY A 149 11.81 7.04 33.54
CA GLY A 149 11.61 8.41 34.04
C GLY A 149 11.85 9.51 32.99
N GLY A 150 11.77 9.18 31.70
CA GLY A 150 11.95 10.14 30.60
C GLY A 150 13.40 10.39 30.16
N GLN A 151 14.38 9.64 30.66
CA GLN A 151 15.76 9.69 30.17
C GLN A 151 15.92 8.77 28.93
N PRO A 152 16.30 9.31 27.75
CA PRO A 152 16.32 8.57 26.49
C PRO A 152 17.48 7.57 26.32
#